data_AF-A0A938D242-F1
#
_entry.id   AF-A0A938D242-F1
#
_cell.length_a   1.000
_cell.length_b   1.000
_cell.length_c   1.000
_cell.angle_alpha   90.00
_cell.angle_beta   90.00
_cell.angle_gamma   90.00
#
_symmetry.space_group_name_H-M   'P 1'
#
loop_
_entity.id
_entity.type
_entity.pdbx_description
1 polymer ?
#
loop_
_entity_poly.entity_id
_entity_poly.type
_entity_poly.pdbx_seq_one_letter_code
_entity_poly.pdbx_strand_id
1 'polypeptide(L)'
;MATIATKAPPTGIEPALVFDFDFYDDPIYASAGGIPEAMVQLRDRAPDVFWSTALGGYWVIQGYEAIVDAAKRTDLFSSAKMGIPERPEDAQMTKAAPLNYDPPDHAALRAPLNTVFTPTQMYRRVGQIRDQAIELIENVAHLGKADFFDSVCERLPVLIFIDLMGLNRADFRIYRAIATAGISSTDMQERIDAGREARRLVAQCIRERRAEPRDDLITYITQLEVSGAPIDDELALSYCILLFFAGLDTVANAMA
;
A
#
# COMPACT_ATOMS: atom_id res chain seq x y z
N MET A 1 21.95 3.23 -7.90
CA MET A 1 20.80 4.14 -7.90
C MET A 1 21.18 5.40 -8.64
N ALA A 2 20.37 5.87 -9.60
CA ALA A 2 20.52 7.23 -10.10
C ALA A 2 20.13 8.17 -8.96
N THR A 3 21.08 8.97 -8.46
CA THR A 3 20.80 9.98 -7.43
C THR A 3 19.74 10.94 -7.97
N ILE A 4 18.56 10.93 -7.35
CA ILE A 4 17.52 11.90 -7.69
C ILE A 4 18.05 13.27 -7.30
N ALA A 5 18.02 14.20 -8.25
CA ALA A 5 18.56 15.54 -8.01
C ALA A 5 17.82 16.22 -6.86
N THR A 6 18.56 16.95 -6.03
CA THR A 6 17.98 17.84 -5.03
C THR A 6 17.22 18.98 -5.71
N LYS A 7 16.16 19.49 -5.09
CA LYS A 7 15.41 20.66 -5.58
C LYS A 7 15.38 21.76 -4.54
N ALA A 8 15.78 22.96 -4.95
CA ALA A 8 15.73 24.16 -4.13
C ALA A 8 14.30 24.44 -3.64
N PRO A 9 14.15 25.05 -2.44
CA PRO A 9 12.86 25.43 -1.91
C PRO A 9 12.12 26.39 -2.87
N PRO A 10 10.79 26.27 -2.99
CA PRO A 10 9.97 27.28 -3.65
C PRO A 10 10.26 28.72 -3.19
N THR A 11 10.15 29.67 -4.09
CA THR A 11 10.40 31.09 -3.80
C THR A 11 9.47 31.59 -2.69
N GLY A 12 10.04 32.29 -1.70
CA GLY A 12 9.28 32.91 -0.61
C GLY A 12 9.09 32.04 0.63
N ILE A 13 9.68 30.83 0.67
CA ILE A 13 9.74 30.02 1.89
C ILE A 13 10.78 30.61 2.86
N GLU A 14 10.43 30.68 4.14
CA GLU A 14 11.34 31.09 5.20
C GLU A 14 12.49 30.08 5.34
N PRO A 15 13.77 30.51 5.46
CA PRO A 15 14.90 29.59 5.60
C PRO A 15 14.78 28.60 6.78
N ALA A 16 14.07 28.99 7.84
CA ALA A 16 13.82 28.13 8.99
C ALA A 16 12.90 26.93 8.69
N LEU A 17 12.15 26.97 7.57
CA LEU A 17 11.28 25.88 7.11
C LEU A 17 11.97 24.95 6.12
N VAL A 18 13.28 25.10 5.89
CA VAL A 18 14.05 24.21 5.03
C VAL A 18 14.84 23.24 5.90
N PHE A 19 14.52 21.95 5.78
CA PHE A 19 15.18 20.87 6.51
C PHE A 19 15.29 19.66 5.60
N ASP A 20 16.51 19.25 5.28
CA ASP A 20 16.74 18.10 4.41
C ASP A 20 16.45 16.80 5.15
N PHE A 21 15.60 16.00 4.53
CA PHE A 21 15.19 14.68 5.00
C PHE A 21 15.00 13.77 3.79
N ASP A 22 15.66 12.62 3.75
CA ASP A 22 15.46 11.59 2.71
C ASP A 22 14.74 10.39 3.31
N PHE A 23 13.42 10.29 3.17
CA PHE A 23 12.69 9.23 3.86
C PHE A 23 13.07 7.80 3.42
N TYR A 24 13.83 7.59 2.34
CA TYR A 24 14.37 6.28 1.98
C TYR A 24 15.69 5.94 2.68
N ASP A 25 16.60 6.91 2.84
CA ASP A 25 17.99 6.67 3.28
C ASP A 25 18.54 7.78 4.18
N ASP A 26 17.69 8.37 5.04
CA ASP A 26 18.13 9.42 5.94
C ASP A 26 19.10 8.88 7.02
N PRO A 27 20.22 9.59 7.31
CA PRO A 27 21.15 9.19 8.36
C PRO A 27 20.54 9.00 9.75
N ILE A 28 19.37 9.62 10.02
CA ILE A 28 18.64 9.44 11.28
C ILE A 28 18.27 7.98 11.54
N TYR A 29 18.07 7.17 10.50
CA TYR A 29 17.75 5.75 10.63
C TYR A 29 18.91 4.93 11.18
N ALA A 30 20.16 5.35 10.92
CA ALA A 30 21.35 4.68 11.44
C ALA A 30 21.62 5.00 12.92
N SER A 31 21.18 6.16 13.41
CA SER A 31 21.37 6.57 14.81
C SER A 31 20.16 6.28 15.70
N ALA A 32 19.01 5.98 15.13
CA ALA A 32 17.80 5.64 15.89
C ALA A 32 17.71 4.14 16.22
N GLY A 33 16.96 3.80 17.27
CA GLY A 33 16.65 2.41 17.64
C GLY A 33 15.63 1.72 16.73
N GLY A 34 15.18 2.39 15.66
CA GLY A 34 14.12 1.97 14.78
C GLY A 34 13.46 3.17 14.08
N ILE A 35 12.52 2.87 13.18
CA ILE A 35 11.74 3.91 12.47
C ILE A 35 10.93 4.78 13.45
N PRO A 36 10.22 4.24 14.47
CA PRO A 36 9.47 5.08 15.41
C PRO A 36 10.34 6.09 16.15
N GLU A 37 11.51 5.66 16.65
CA GLU A 37 12.47 6.53 17.32
C GLU A 37 13.05 7.57 16.36
N ALA A 38 13.33 7.18 15.11
CA ALA A 38 13.76 8.12 14.08
C ALA A 38 12.71 9.21 13.83
N MET A 39 11.42 8.86 13.75
CA MET A 39 10.34 9.82 13.56
C MET A 39 10.17 10.75 14.77
N VAL A 40 10.44 10.28 15.99
CA VAL A 40 10.46 11.13 17.19
C VAL A 40 11.65 12.11 17.13
N GLN A 41 12.85 11.62 16.81
CA GLN A 41 14.03 12.48 16.68
C GLN A 41 13.88 13.51 15.56
N LEU A 42 13.22 13.16 14.45
CA LEU A 42 12.92 14.10 13.36
C LEU A 42 12.00 15.22 13.88
N ARG A 43 10.98 14.85 14.66
CA ARG A 43 10.05 15.81 15.27
C ARG A 43 10.72 16.79 16.22
N ASP A 44 11.71 16.32 16.98
CA ASP A 44 12.44 17.18 17.92
C ASP A 44 13.41 18.14 17.21
N ARG A 45 13.80 17.85 15.97
CA ARG A 45 14.88 18.56 15.24
C ARG A 45 14.37 19.43 14.09
N ALA A 46 13.26 19.06 13.47
CA ALA A 46 12.70 19.73 12.30
C ALA A 46 11.42 20.51 12.68
N PRO A 47 11.05 21.56 11.92
CA PRO A 47 9.77 22.24 12.08
C PRO A 47 8.57 21.29 11.89
N ASP A 48 7.38 21.63 12.40
CA ASP A 48 6.18 20.79 12.21
C ASP A 48 5.78 20.60 10.73
N VAL A 49 6.10 21.59 9.91
CA VAL A 49 5.96 21.58 8.45
C VAL A 49 7.23 22.14 7.84
N PHE A 50 7.87 21.40 6.94
CA PHE A 50 9.12 21.82 6.32
C PHE A 50 9.28 21.32 4.90
N TRP A 51 10.13 22.00 4.13
CA TRP A 51 10.57 21.60 2.81
C TRP A 51 11.89 20.82 2.90
N SER A 52 11.90 19.59 2.40
CA SER A 52 13.13 18.85 2.14
C SER A 52 13.58 19.08 0.71
N THR A 53 14.88 19.35 0.49
CA THR A 53 15.43 19.43 -0.87
C THR A 53 15.76 18.07 -1.47
N ALA A 54 15.80 17.00 -0.66
CA ALA A 54 16.03 15.64 -1.12
C ALA A 54 14.92 15.14 -2.05
N LEU A 55 15.19 14.06 -2.79
CA LEU A 55 14.18 13.37 -3.60
C LEU A 55 13.39 14.31 -4.53
N GLY A 56 14.06 15.24 -5.22
CA GLY A 56 13.39 16.16 -6.13
C GLY A 56 12.52 17.22 -5.46
N GLY A 57 12.62 17.35 -4.13
CA GLY A 57 11.98 18.37 -3.31
C GLY A 57 10.51 18.11 -2.97
N TYR A 58 10.19 18.10 -1.67
CA TYR A 58 8.85 17.81 -1.19
C TYR A 58 8.58 18.43 0.19
N TRP A 59 7.30 18.57 0.50
CA TRP A 59 6.85 19.01 1.83
C TRP A 59 6.69 17.82 2.76
N VAL A 60 7.09 18.01 4.01
CA VAL A 60 6.87 17.07 5.12
C VAL A 60 5.98 17.76 6.15
N ILE A 61 4.97 17.04 6.62
CA ILE A 61 4.08 17.44 7.71
C ILE A 61 4.22 16.37 8.79
N GLN A 62 4.65 16.75 9.99
CA GLN A 62 4.88 15.79 11.10
C GLN A 62 4.02 16.09 12.35
N GLY A 63 3.42 17.28 12.43
CA GLY A 63 2.47 17.62 13.49
C GLY A 63 1.13 16.91 13.33
N TYR A 64 0.62 16.28 14.40
CA TYR A 64 -0.64 15.51 14.36
C TYR A 64 -1.82 16.33 13.82
N GLU A 65 -2.03 17.53 14.34
CA GLU A 65 -3.16 18.39 13.93
C GLU A 65 -3.05 18.79 12.46
N ALA A 66 -1.84 19.13 12.00
CA ALA A 66 -1.57 19.50 10.61
C ALA A 66 -1.76 18.31 9.66
N ILE A 67 -1.34 17.11 10.04
CA ILE A 67 -1.58 15.88 9.26
C ILE A 67 -3.09 15.63 9.14
N VAL A 68 -3.84 15.72 10.26
CA VAL A 68 -5.28 15.49 10.27
C VAL A 68 -6.02 16.52 9.43
N ASP A 69 -5.62 17.80 9.49
CA ASP A 69 -6.20 18.85 8.65
C ASP A 69 -5.90 18.61 7.17
N ALA A 70 -4.63 18.40 6.81
CA ALA A 70 -4.22 18.14 5.43
C ALA A 70 -4.93 16.91 4.83
N ALA A 71 -5.02 15.81 5.59
CA ALA A 71 -5.70 14.58 5.14
C ALA A 71 -7.21 14.76 4.92
N LYS A 72 -7.84 15.78 5.54
CA LYS A 72 -9.26 16.09 5.36
C LYS A 72 -9.50 17.14 4.27
N ARG A 73 -8.50 17.96 3.96
CA ARG A 73 -8.57 19.03 2.95
C ARG A 73 -8.31 18.48 1.55
N THR A 74 -9.15 17.56 1.09
CA THR A 74 -9.06 16.97 -0.26
C THR A 74 -9.27 17.99 -1.39
N ASP A 75 -9.80 19.17 -1.06
CA ASP A 75 -9.87 20.33 -1.96
C ASP A 75 -8.49 20.97 -2.23
N LEU A 76 -7.51 20.76 -1.35
CA LEU A 76 -6.14 21.25 -1.47
C LEU A 76 -5.12 20.12 -1.72
N PHE A 77 -5.30 18.97 -1.07
CA PHE A 77 -4.38 17.85 -1.08
C PHE A 77 -5.02 16.65 -1.78
N SER A 78 -4.74 16.52 -3.07
CA SER A 78 -5.23 15.43 -3.91
C SER A 78 -4.50 14.12 -3.65
N SER A 79 -5.23 13.00 -3.68
CA SER A 79 -4.69 11.64 -3.59
C SER A 79 -4.27 11.06 -4.95
N ALA A 80 -4.40 11.84 -6.03
CA ALA A 80 -4.14 11.38 -7.39
C ALA A 80 -2.67 10.98 -7.64
N LYS A 81 -1.74 11.52 -6.84
CA LYS A 81 -0.31 11.20 -6.91
C LYS A 81 0.17 10.70 -5.55
N MET A 82 0.87 9.57 -5.53
CA MET A 82 1.41 8.98 -4.30
C MET A 82 2.94 8.89 -4.25
N GLY A 83 3.64 9.03 -5.38
CA GLY A 83 5.09 8.87 -5.44
C GLY A 83 5.84 10.16 -5.10
N ILE A 84 6.82 10.06 -4.19
CA ILE A 84 7.88 11.06 -4.03
C ILE A 84 9.24 10.38 -4.34
N PRO A 85 10.08 10.98 -5.22
CA PRO A 85 9.74 12.08 -6.13
C PRO A 85 8.60 11.69 -7.07
N GLU A 86 7.90 12.69 -7.59
CA GLU A 86 7.08 12.48 -8.79
C GLU A 86 8.00 12.16 -9.97
N ARG A 87 7.72 11.05 -10.66
CA ARG A 87 8.47 10.61 -11.82
C ARG A 87 7.55 10.49 -13.04
N PRO A 88 8.00 10.82 -14.26
CA PRO A 88 7.20 10.62 -15.47
C PRO A 88 6.70 9.18 -15.62
N GLU A 89 7.48 8.20 -15.15
CA GLU A 89 7.16 6.78 -15.17
C GLU A 89 5.96 6.41 -14.29
N ASP A 90 5.63 7.21 -13.26
CA ASP A 90 4.48 6.96 -12.39
C ASP A 90 3.16 7.00 -13.18
N ALA A 91 3.12 7.71 -14.32
CA ALA A 91 1.98 7.71 -15.24
C ALA A 91 1.73 6.35 -15.90
N GLN A 92 2.69 5.42 -15.87
CA GLN A 92 2.52 4.04 -16.35
C GLN A 92 1.89 3.13 -15.28
N MET A 93 1.83 3.57 -14.03
CA MET A 93 1.25 2.77 -12.95
C MET A 93 -0.29 2.78 -13.04
N THR A 94 -0.90 1.65 -12.67
CA THR A 94 -2.36 1.56 -12.63
C THR A 94 -2.87 2.44 -11.50
N LYS A 95 -3.78 3.37 -11.83
CA LYS A 95 -4.48 4.17 -10.84
C LYS A 95 -5.33 3.26 -9.96
N ALA A 96 -5.07 3.21 -8.66
CA ALA A 96 -5.70 2.27 -7.73
C ALA A 96 -7.01 2.87 -7.18
N ALA A 97 -8.16 2.32 -7.55
CA ALA A 97 -9.46 2.77 -7.07
C ALA A 97 -9.81 2.07 -5.74
N PRO A 98 -10.33 2.80 -4.74
CA PRO A 98 -10.57 4.24 -4.72
C PRO A 98 -9.37 5.08 -4.25
N LEU A 99 -8.25 4.47 -3.85
CA LEU A 99 -7.12 5.12 -3.20
C LEU A 99 -6.61 6.40 -3.91
N ASN A 100 -6.54 6.39 -5.24
CA ASN A 100 -6.04 7.52 -6.03
C ASN A 100 -7.13 8.46 -6.55
N TYR A 101 -8.33 8.43 -5.97
CA TYR A 101 -9.45 9.25 -6.39
C TYR A 101 -9.85 10.23 -5.28
N ASP A 102 -10.19 11.45 -5.68
CA ASP A 102 -10.69 12.49 -4.77
C ASP A 102 -12.23 12.60 -4.89
N PRO A 103 -12.90 13.31 -3.97
CA PRO A 103 -14.28 13.70 -4.16
C PRO A 103 -14.49 14.50 -5.47
N PRO A 104 -15.65 14.35 -6.15
CA PRO A 104 -16.82 13.59 -5.72
C PRO A 104 -16.75 12.07 -6.01
N ASP A 105 -15.86 11.64 -6.91
CA ASP A 105 -15.84 10.25 -7.41
C ASP A 105 -15.46 9.23 -6.33
N HIS A 106 -14.56 9.60 -5.43
CA HIS A 106 -14.06 8.71 -4.36
C HIS A 106 -15.17 8.01 -3.59
N ALA A 107 -16.24 8.72 -3.21
CA ALA A 107 -17.30 8.16 -2.38
C ALA A 107 -18.07 7.04 -3.10
N ALA A 108 -18.40 7.25 -4.38
CA ALA A 108 -19.07 6.25 -5.21
C ALA A 108 -18.18 5.02 -5.42
N LEU A 109 -16.87 5.22 -5.62
CA LEU A 109 -15.90 4.13 -5.77
C LEU A 109 -15.65 3.38 -4.45
N ARG A 110 -15.66 4.06 -3.31
CA ARG A 110 -15.42 3.45 -2.00
C ARG A 110 -16.60 2.60 -1.52
N ALA A 111 -17.83 2.98 -1.89
CA ALA A 111 -19.06 2.41 -1.34
C ALA A 111 -19.19 0.88 -1.50
N PRO A 112 -18.90 0.26 -2.68
CA PRO A 112 -18.97 -1.19 -2.82
C PRO A 112 -18.03 -1.94 -1.85
N LEU A 113 -16.77 -1.51 -1.74
CA LEU A 113 -15.79 -2.15 -0.85
C LEU A 113 -16.20 -2.09 0.63
N ASN A 114 -16.90 -1.03 1.06
CA ASN A 114 -17.38 -0.92 2.43
C ASN A 114 -18.32 -2.07 2.82
N THR A 115 -19.04 -2.66 1.86
CA THR A 115 -19.96 -3.78 2.13
C THR A 115 -19.21 -5.11 2.37
N VAL A 116 -18.04 -5.27 1.75
CA VAL A 116 -17.17 -6.45 1.92
C VAL A 116 -16.46 -6.39 3.27
N PHE A 117 -15.94 -5.22 3.63
CA PHE A 117 -15.09 -5.02 4.81
C PHE A 117 -15.87 -4.49 6.03
N THR A 118 -17.16 -4.83 6.17
CA THR A 118 -17.93 -4.48 7.37
C THR A 118 -17.45 -5.27 8.60
N PRO A 119 -17.62 -4.73 9.82
CA PRO A 119 -17.26 -5.46 11.05
C PRO A 119 -17.86 -6.87 11.11
N THR A 120 -19.15 -7.01 10.75
CA THR A 120 -19.84 -8.30 10.72
C THR A 120 -19.18 -9.32 9.79
N GLN A 121 -18.79 -8.90 8.58
CA GLN A 121 -18.11 -9.80 7.64
C GLN A 121 -16.70 -10.15 8.12
N MET A 122 -15.99 -9.22 8.75
CA MET A 122 -14.67 -9.49 9.33
C MET A 122 -14.75 -10.46 10.52
N TYR A 123 -15.73 -10.30 11.41
CA TYR A 123 -15.92 -11.20 12.56
C TYR A 123 -16.17 -12.66 12.15
N ARG A 124 -16.83 -12.89 11.01
CA ARG A 124 -17.04 -14.25 10.47
C ARG A 124 -15.73 -14.95 10.09
N ARG A 125 -14.66 -14.19 9.81
CA ARG A 125 -13.35 -14.72 9.41
C ARG A 125 -12.41 -14.99 10.58
N VAL A 126 -12.72 -14.45 11.77
CA VAL A 126 -11.84 -14.54 12.95
C VAL A 126 -11.52 -15.99 13.34
N GLY A 127 -12.47 -16.92 13.19
CA GLY A 127 -12.22 -18.35 13.42
C GLY A 127 -11.12 -18.90 12.52
N GLN A 128 -11.31 -18.79 11.21
CA GLN A 128 -10.34 -19.23 10.20
C GLN A 128 -8.96 -18.57 10.37
N ILE A 129 -8.93 -17.26 10.62
CA ILE A 129 -7.68 -16.51 10.84
C ILE A 129 -6.96 -17.02 12.09
N ARG A 130 -7.69 -17.29 13.17
CA ARG A 130 -7.13 -17.86 14.40
C ARG A 130 -6.54 -19.24 14.15
N ASP A 131 -7.26 -20.10 13.44
CA ASP A 131 -6.81 -21.46 13.14
C ASP A 131 -5.52 -21.43 12.31
N GLN A 132 -5.45 -20.57 11.29
CA GLN A 132 -4.22 -20.36 10.50
C GLN A 132 -3.06 -19.82 11.35
N ALA A 133 -3.32 -18.89 12.27
CA ALA A 133 -2.30 -18.37 13.16
C ALA A 133 -1.77 -19.46 14.11
N ILE A 134 -2.65 -20.30 14.66
CA ILE A 134 -2.28 -21.43 15.52
C ILE A 134 -1.40 -22.41 14.73
N GLU A 135 -1.81 -22.80 13.52
CA GLU A 135 -1.04 -23.72 12.67
C GLU A 135 0.39 -23.21 12.40
N LEU A 136 0.52 -21.93 12.00
CA LEU A 136 1.82 -21.32 11.73
C LEU A 136 2.72 -21.28 12.97
N ILE A 137 2.15 -21.00 14.14
CA ILE A 137 2.90 -20.96 15.40
C ILE A 137 3.31 -22.38 15.83
N GLU A 138 2.41 -23.37 15.77
CA GLU A 138 2.69 -24.76 16.15
C GLU A 138 3.82 -25.38 15.30
N ASN A 139 3.90 -25.00 14.02
CA ASN A 139 4.96 -25.43 13.11
C ASN A 139 6.36 -25.01 13.53
N VAL A 140 6.51 -23.97 14.37
CA VAL A 140 7.82 -23.46 14.79
C VAL A 140 8.04 -23.45 16.30
N ALA A 141 6.96 -23.53 17.10
CA ALA A 141 7.03 -23.45 18.56
C ALA A 141 7.96 -24.50 19.18
N HIS A 142 7.95 -25.72 18.63
CA HIS A 142 8.76 -26.84 19.12
C HIS A 142 10.28 -26.67 18.87
N LEU A 143 10.69 -25.73 18.01
CA LEU A 143 12.09 -25.49 17.66
C LEU A 143 12.83 -24.64 18.72
N GLY A 144 12.10 -23.98 19.62
CA GLY A 144 12.65 -23.08 20.66
C GLY A 144 13.21 -21.76 20.13
N LYS A 145 13.32 -21.60 18.80
CA LYS A 145 13.67 -20.36 18.10
C LYS A 145 13.14 -20.42 16.67
N ALA A 146 12.78 -19.26 16.11
CA ALA A 146 12.39 -19.12 14.72
C ALA A 146 12.59 -17.67 14.27
N ASP A 147 12.73 -17.47 12.97
CA ASP A 147 12.52 -16.15 12.38
C ASP A 147 11.01 -15.89 12.35
N PHE A 148 10.53 -15.00 13.21
CA PHE A 148 9.10 -14.71 13.34
C PHE A 148 8.53 -14.06 12.07
N PHE A 149 9.34 -13.28 11.35
CA PHE A 149 8.90 -12.63 10.12
C PHE A 149 8.60 -13.68 9.05
N ASP A 150 9.60 -14.50 8.73
CA ASP A 150 9.46 -15.53 7.70
C ASP A 150 8.41 -16.58 8.10
N SER A 151 8.39 -16.97 9.38
CA SER A 151 7.55 -18.07 9.85
C SER A 151 6.08 -17.68 10.01
N VAL A 152 5.79 -16.43 10.39
CA VAL A 152 4.45 -15.99 10.77
C VAL A 152 4.03 -14.70 10.05
N CYS A 153 4.79 -13.61 10.17
CA CYS A 153 4.37 -12.29 9.67
C CYS A 153 4.19 -12.25 8.15
N GLU A 154 5.10 -12.88 7.39
CA GLU A 154 5.00 -12.95 5.94
C GLU A 154 3.82 -13.85 5.52
N ARG A 155 3.59 -14.94 6.25
CA ARG A 155 2.66 -16.01 5.83
C ARG A 155 1.21 -15.70 6.16
N LEU A 156 0.91 -15.35 7.40
CA LEU A 156 -0.46 -15.23 7.89
C LEU A 156 -1.31 -14.25 7.06
N PRO A 157 -0.96 -12.94 6.96
CA PRO A 157 -1.78 -11.99 6.22
C PRO A 157 -1.82 -12.28 4.72
N VAL A 158 -0.72 -12.74 4.13
CA VAL A 158 -0.64 -13.07 2.70
C VAL A 158 -1.58 -14.23 2.36
N LEU A 159 -1.59 -15.30 3.16
CA LEU A 159 -2.49 -16.44 2.92
C LEU A 159 -3.96 -16.07 3.12
N ILE A 160 -4.27 -15.26 4.14
CA ILE A 160 -5.63 -14.72 4.34
C ILE A 160 -6.08 -13.90 3.12
N PHE A 161 -5.19 -13.05 2.60
CA PHE A 161 -5.47 -12.24 1.42
C PHE A 161 -5.69 -13.09 0.16
N ILE A 162 -4.81 -14.07 -0.08
CA ILE A 162 -4.91 -15.01 -1.19
C ILE A 162 -6.23 -15.75 -1.16
N ASP A 163 -6.65 -16.23 0.01
CA ASP A 163 -7.95 -16.89 0.20
C ASP A 163 -9.11 -15.95 -0.11
N LEU A 164 -9.06 -14.71 0.40
CA LEU A 164 -10.09 -13.70 0.17
C LEU A 164 -10.27 -13.41 -1.33
N MET A 165 -9.16 -13.33 -2.08
CA MET A 165 -9.16 -13.07 -3.52
C MET A 165 -9.39 -14.33 -4.37
N GLY A 166 -9.42 -15.52 -3.77
CA GLY A 166 -9.51 -16.79 -4.49
C GLY A 166 -8.26 -17.11 -5.33
N LEU A 167 -7.09 -16.59 -4.94
CA LEU A 167 -5.82 -16.85 -5.62
C LEU A 167 -5.23 -18.21 -5.20
N ASN A 168 -4.24 -18.68 -5.95
CA ASN A 168 -3.60 -19.96 -5.65
C ASN A 168 -2.60 -19.82 -4.48
N ARG A 169 -2.85 -20.52 -3.36
CA ARG A 169 -1.94 -20.54 -2.20
C ARG A 169 -0.52 -20.99 -2.54
N ALA A 170 -0.34 -21.88 -3.52
CA ALA A 170 1.00 -22.35 -3.90
C ALA A 170 1.88 -21.22 -4.45
N ASP A 171 1.27 -20.17 -4.99
CA ASP A 171 1.96 -19.04 -5.60
C ASP A 171 2.19 -17.88 -4.63
N PHE A 172 1.95 -18.07 -3.32
CA PHE A 172 2.00 -16.96 -2.35
C PHE A 172 3.30 -16.18 -2.37
N ARG A 173 4.44 -16.87 -2.52
CA ARG A 173 5.77 -16.23 -2.60
C ARG A 173 5.92 -15.36 -3.85
N ILE A 174 5.34 -15.80 -4.98
CA ILE A 174 5.35 -15.03 -6.22
C ILE A 174 4.55 -13.74 -6.01
N TYR A 175 3.35 -13.85 -5.44
CA TYR A 175 2.52 -12.67 -5.18
C TYR A 175 3.19 -11.70 -4.19
N ARG A 176 3.78 -12.22 -3.10
CA ARG A 176 4.50 -11.41 -2.11
C ARG A 176 5.74 -10.72 -2.72
N ALA A 177 6.50 -11.41 -3.56
CA ALA A 177 7.66 -10.83 -4.23
C ALA A 177 7.24 -9.67 -5.15
N ILE A 178 6.17 -9.85 -5.93
CA ILE A 178 5.60 -8.79 -6.79
C ILE A 178 5.15 -7.59 -5.95
N ALA A 179 4.42 -7.84 -4.85
CA ALA A 179 3.94 -6.77 -3.98
C ALA A 179 5.09 -5.98 -3.34
N THR A 180 6.08 -6.69 -2.80
CA THR A 180 7.26 -6.09 -2.16
C THR A 180 8.06 -5.27 -3.15
N ALA A 181 8.29 -5.80 -4.36
CA ALA A 181 8.99 -5.08 -5.43
C ALA A 181 8.22 -3.82 -5.87
N GLY A 182 6.90 -3.88 -6.00
CA GLY A 182 6.09 -2.73 -6.43
C GLY A 182 5.98 -1.60 -5.40
N ILE A 183 6.01 -1.94 -4.10
CA ILE A 183 5.85 -0.97 -3.00
C ILE A 183 7.20 -0.48 -2.49
N SER A 184 8.09 -1.41 -2.14
CA SER A 184 9.27 -1.12 -1.30
C SER A 184 10.58 -1.03 -2.08
N SER A 185 10.62 -1.44 -3.36
CA SER A 185 11.84 -1.30 -4.14
C SER A 185 12.18 0.17 -4.36
N THR A 186 13.45 0.51 -4.16
CA THR A 186 14.03 1.80 -4.52
C THR A 186 14.40 1.90 -6.00
N ASP A 187 14.41 0.78 -6.72
CA ASP A 187 14.62 0.72 -8.17
C ASP A 187 13.29 0.92 -8.90
N MET A 188 13.16 2.03 -9.63
CA MET A 188 11.95 2.35 -10.37
C MET A 188 11.64 1.32 -11.47
N GLN A 189 12.65 0.78 -12.15
CA GLN A 189 12.40 -0.20 -13.20
C GLN A 189 11.81 -1.49 -12.62
N GLU A 190 12.32 -1.93 -11.47
CA GLU A 190 11.79 -3.07 -10.74
C GLU A 190 10.33 -2.84 -10.31
N ARG A 191 10.00 -1.66 -9.79
CA ARG A 191 8.61 -1.30 -9.43
C ARG A 191 7.66 -1.35 -10.63
N ILE A 192 8.09 -0.81 -11.77
CA ILE A 192 7.29 -0.80 -13.00
C ILE A 192 7.06 -2.23 -13.49
N ASP A 193 8.09 -3.07 -13.50
CA ASP A 193 7.99 -4.45 -13.95
C ASP A 193 7.10 -5.29 -13.03
N ALA A 194 7.21 -5.09 -11.71
CA ALA A 194 6.30 -5.68 -10.73
C ALA A 194 4.85 -5.22 -10.96
N GLY A 195 4.62 -3.93 -11.23
CA GLY A 195 3.30 -3.39 -11.56
C GLY A 195 2.70 -3.99 -12.83
N ARG A 196 3.51 -4.17 -13.89
CA ARG A 196 3.10 -4.84 -15.14
C ARG A 196 2.73 -6.30 -14.89
N GLU A 197 3.51 -7.01 -14.10
CA GLU A 197 3.26 -8.42 -13.79
C GLU A 197 1.99 -8.59 -12.93
N ALA A 198 1.82 -7.76 -11.90
CA ALA A 198 0.58 -7.71 -11.12
C ALA A 198 -0.63 -7.45 -12.02
N ARG A 199 -0.53 -6.49 -12.93
CA ARG A 199 -1.59 -6.18 -13.91
C ARG A 199 -1.93 -7.40 -14.77
N ARG A 200 -0.92 -8.10 -15.29
CA ARG A 200 -1.09 -9.30 -16.13
C ARG A 200 -1.82 -10.41 -15.37
N LEU A 201 -1.37 -10.72 -14.16
CA LEU A 201 -1.96 -11.75 -13.30
C LEU A 201 -3.41 -11.42 -12.94
N VAL A 202 -3.66 -10.21 -12.43
CA VAL A 202 -4.99 -9.78 -12.01
C VAL A 202 -5.96 -9.74 -13.19
N ALA A 203 -5.54 -9.22 -14.35
CA ALA A 203 -6.37 -9.20 -15.55
C ALA A 203 -6.74 -10.62 -16.01
N GLN A 204 -5.83 -11.59 -15.86
CA GLN A 204 -6.15 -13.00 -16.12
C GLN A 204 -7.21 -13.52 -15.14
N CYS A 205 -7.04 -13.29 -13.83
CA CYS A 205 -8.02 -13.72 -12.83
C CYS A 205 -9.40 -13.10 -13.06
N ILE A 206 -9.47 -11.83 -13.44
CA ILE A 206 -10.73 -11.15 -13.79
C ILE A 206 -11.42 -11.85 -14.96
N ARG A 207 -10.70 -12.14 -16.05
CA ARG A 207 -11.27 -12.85 -17.22
C ARG A 207 -11.80 -14.23 -16.83
N GLU A 208 -11.05 -14.97 -16.02
CA GLU A 208 -11.47 -16.28 -15.51
C GLU A 208 -12.75 -16.17 -14.70
N ARG A 209 -12.87 -15.19 -13.79
CA ARG A 209 -14.06 -15.00 -12.94
C ARG A 209 -15.29 -14.51 -13.69
N ARG A 210 -15.10 -13.76 -14.78
CA ARG A 210 -16.20 -13.40 -15.67
C ARG A 210 -16.74 -14.60 -16.45
N ALA A 211 -15.86 -15.51 -16.87
CA ALA A 211 -16.26 -16.72 -17.58
C ALA A 211 -16.86 -17.78 -16.64
N GLU A 212 -16.26 -17.96 -15.46
CA GLU A 212 -16.66 -18.93 -14.46
C GLU A 212 -16.58 -18.29 -13.06
N PRO A 213 -17.68 -17.68 -12.59
CA PRO A 213 -17.75 -17.07 -11.26
C PRO A 213 -17.47 -18.07 -10.13
N ARG A 214 -16.81 -17.59 -9.07
CA ARG A 214 -16.43 -18.36 -7.88
C ARG A 214 -16.89 -17.63 -6.62
N ASP A 215 -16.79 -18.28 -5.46
CA ASP A 215 -17.07 -17.63 -4.17
C ASP A 215 -15.82 -16.89 -3.66
N ASP A 216 -15.43 -15.81 -4.35
CA ASP A 216 -14.27 -14.99 -4.00
C ASP A 216 -14.48 -13.49 -4.27
N LEU A 217 -13.56 -12.66 -3.73
CA LEU A 217 -13.66 -11.21 -3.85
C LEU A 217 -13.48 -10.72 -5.29
N ILE A 218 -12.74 -11.44 -6.14
CA ILE A 218 -12.60 -11.06 -7.55
C ILE A 218 -13.94 -11.22 -8.26
N THR A 219 -14.67 -12.32 -8.04
CA THR A 219 -16.03 -12.50 -8.57
C THR A 219 -16.96 -11.39 -8.09
N TYR A 220 -16.96 -11.10 -6.78
CA TYR A 220 -17.75 -9.98 -6.24
C TYR A 220 -17.44 -8.67 -6.98
N ILE A 221 -16.16 -8.35 -7.16
CA ILE A 221 -15.72 -7.13 -7.87
C ILE A 221 -16.23 -7.13 -9.31
N THR A 222 -16.08 -8.23 -10.06
CA THR A 222 -16.51 -8.28 -11.48
C THR A 222 -18.02 -8.15 -11.70
N GLN A 223 -18.81 -8.31 -10.64
CA GLN A 223 -20.28 -8.24 -10.64
C GLN A 223 -20.81 -6.92 -10.06
N LEU A 224 -19.93 -6.00 -9.70
CA LEU A 224 -20.33 -4.71 -9.16
C LEU A 224 -21.08 -3.86 -10.19
N GLU A 225 -22.04 -3.10 -9.69
CA GLU A 225 -22.53 -1.90 -10.35
C GLU A 225 -21.90 -0.67 -9.68
N VAL A 226 -21.24 0.16 -10.48
CA VAL A 226 -20.58 1.38 -10.02
C VAL A 226 -21.15 2.54 -10.81
N SER A 227 -21.62 3.57 -10.10
CA SER A 227 -22.22 4.76 -10.73
C SER A 227 -23.39 4.45 -11.68
N GLY A 228 -24.16 3.39 -11.39
CA GLY A 228 -25.35 3.01 -12.17
C GLY A 228 -25.06 2.18 -13.43
N ALA A 229 -23.84 1.70 -13.63
CA ALA A 229 -23.48 0.81 -14.72
C ALA A 229 -22.71 -0.42 -14.21
N PRO A 230 -22.78 -1.57 -14.90
CA PRO A 230 -21.90 -2.69 -14.64
C PRO A 230 -20.44 -2.26 -14.74
N ILE A 231 -19.61 -2.72 -13.80
CA ILE A 231 -18.19 -2.40 -13.77
C ILE A 231 -17.47 -2.93 -15.02
N ASP A 232 -16.68 -2.08 -15.64
CA ASP A 232 -15.80 -2.47 -16.75
C ASP A 232 -14.51 -3.15 -16.26
N ASP A 233 -13.74 -3.70 -17.19
CA ASP A 233 -12.53 -4.46 -16.87
C ASP A 233 -11.40 -3.59 -16.30
N GLU A 234 -11.27 -2.34 -16.74
CA GLU A 234 -10.22 -1.45 -16.25
C GLU A 234 -10.51 -0.99 -14.82
N LEU A 235 -11.76 -0.71 -14.48
CA LEU A 235 -12.16 -0.37 -13.13
C LEU A 235 -12.09 -1.60 -12.21
N ALA A 236 -12.51 -2.78 -12.66
CA ALA A 236 -12.34 -4.01 -11.89
C ALA A 236 -10.85 -4.30 -11.61
N LEU A 237 -9.99 -4.12 -12.62
CA LEU A 237 -8.54 -4.24 -12.51
C LEU A 237 -7.98 -3.22 -11.51
N SER A 238 -8.44 -1.97 -11.56
CA SER A 238 -8.05 -0.91 -10.64
C SER A 238 -8.34 -1.27 -9.17
N TYR A 239 -9.52 -1.83 -8.86
CA TYR A 239 -9.86 -2.31 -7.52
C TYR A 239 -8.98 -3.49 -7.09
N CYS A 240 -8.82 -4.47 -7.96
CA CYS A 240 -8.03 -5.66 -7.64
C CYS A 240 -6.54 -5.33 -7.46
N ILE A 241 -5.99 -4.37 -8.20
CA ILE A 241 -4.61 -3.89 -8.03
C ILE A 241 -4.42 -3.21 -6.67
N LEU A 242 -5.36 -2.35 -6.26
CA LEU A 242 -5.34 -1.76 -4.93
C LEU A 242 -5.24 -2.86 -3.87
N LEU A 243 -6.18 -3.82 -3.93
CA LEU A 243 -6.28 -4.89 -2.95
C LEU A 243 -5.04 -5.77 -2.95
N PHE A 244 -4.49 -6.09 -4.13
CA PHE A 244 -3.29 -6.90 -4.29
C PHE A 244 -2.09 -6.30 -3.53
N PHE A 245 -1.76 -5.05 -3.79
CA PHE A 245 -0.63 -4.40 -3.12
C PHE A 245 -0.92 -4.15 -1.63
N ALA A 246 -2.11 -3.64 -1.30
CA ALA A 246 -2.47 -3.32 0.08
C ALA A 246 -2.51 -4.55 0.99
N GLY A 247 -3.05 -5.67 0.51
CA GLY A 247 -3.23 -6.89 1.28
C GLY A 247 -1.98 -7.75 1.41
N LEU A 248 -0.99 -7.57 0.53
CA LEU A 248 0.19 -8.42 0.49
C LEU A 248 1.40 -7.86 1.22
N ASP A 249 1.50 -6.55 1.46
CA ASP A 249 2.70 -5.94 2.08
C ASP A 249 2.46 -5.43 3.51
N THR A 250 1.46 -4.56 3.68
CA THR A 250 1.28 -3.71 4.88
C THR A 250 1.18 -4.48 6.20
N VAL A 251 0.29 -5.49 6.28
CA VAL A 251 0.01 -6.20 7.53
C VAL A 251 1.20 -7.05 7.99
N ALA A 252 1.96 -7.63 7.05
CA ALA A 252 3.14 -8.39 7.41
C ALA A 252 4.20 -7.52 8.08
N ASN A 253 4.43 -6.31 7.54
CA ASN A 253 5.36 -5.35 8.12
C ASN A 253 4.85 -4.79 9.46
N ALA A 254 3.53 -4.65 9.63
CA ALA A 254 2.94 -4.18 10.89
C ALA A 254 2.97 -5.23 12.01
N MET A 255 3.08 -6.52 11.69
CA MET A 255 3.21 -7.60 12.67
C MET A 255 4.65 -7.80 13.16
N ALA A 256 5.63 -7.34 12.39
CA ALA A 256 7.06 -7.47 12.64
C ALA A 256 7.54 -6.50 13.73
#